data_AF-U2QVR6-F1
#
_entry.id   AF-U2QVR6-F1
#
_cell.length_a   1.000
_cell.length_b   1.000
_cell.length_c   1.000
_cell.angle_alpha   90.00
_cell.angle_beta   90.00
_cell.angle_gamma   90.00
#
_symmetry.space_group_name_H-M   'P 1'
#
loop_
_entity.id
_entity.type
_entity.pdbx_description
1 polymer ?
#
loop_
_entity_poly.entity_id
_entity_poly.type
_entity_poly.pdbx_seq_one_letter_code
_entity_poly.pdbx_strand_id
1 'polypeptide(L)'
;MTETMVKMYVINKVGELAKTAIYRSEIVNAGKAGFEKFEAVVNNFWDRAEEYVLKEKEIDRKWIPDVVENLGEEAIHKAIKVLRVELDPKKLVQDIFNIEKKENPAAL
;
A
#
# COMPACT_ATOMS: atom_id res chain seq x y z
N MET A 1 -9.23 18.18 -3.78
CA MET A 1 -9.64 16.90 -3.17
C MET A 1 -10.00 17.19 -1.72
N THR A 2 -11.13 16.73 -1.19
CA THR A 2 -11.42 16.92 0.24
C THR A 2 -10.53 16.00 1.09
N GLU A 3 -10.32 16.32 2.37
CA GLU A 3 -9.49 15.49 3.27
C GLU A 3 -9.92 14.02 3.29
N THR A 4 -11.23 13.78 3.29
CA THR A 4 -11.81 12.42 3.23
C THR A 4 -11.43 11.69 1.94
N MET A 5 -11.44 12.38 0.80
CA MET A 5 -11.05 11.78 -0.48
C MET A 5 -9.55 11.44 -0.52
N VAL A 6 -8.69 12.26 0.12
CA VAL A 6 -7.25 11.95 0.25
C VAL A 6 -7.05 10.70 1.11
N LYS A 7 -7.71 10.63 2.27
CA LYS A 7 -7.63 9.44 3.14
C LYS A 7 -8.08 8.17 2.43
N MET A 8 -9.21 8.22 1.73
CA MET A 8 -9.73 7.08 0.97
C MET A 8 -8.75 6.66 -0.14
N TYR A 9 -8.19 7.61 -0.87
CA TYR A 9 -7.18 7.34 -1.89
C TYR A 9 -5.94 6.66 -1.31
N VAL A 10 -5.38 7.18 -0.21
CA VAL A 10 -4.21 6.60 0.45
C VAL A 10 -4.49 5.19 0.96
N ILE A 11 -5.63 4.96 1.63
CA ILE A 11 -6.02 3.63 2.13
C ILE A 11 -6.10 2.62 0.98
N ASN A 12 -6.77 2.98 -0.12
CA ASN A 12 -6.89 2.10 -1.28
C ASN A 12 -5.51 1.76 -1.86
N LYS A 13 -4.63 2.75 -2.00
CA LYS A 13 -3.27 2.53 -2.53
C LYS A 13 -2.39 1.67 -1.62
N VAL A 14 -2.49 1.83 -0.31
CA VAL A 14 -1.80 0.97 0.66
C VAL A 14 -2.29 -0.48 0.54
N GLY A 15 -3.60 -0.69 0.42
CA GLY A 15 -4.19 -2.02 0.20
C GLY A 15 -3.74 -2.67 -1.12
N GLU A 16 -3.77 -1.90 -2.22
CA GLU A 16 -3.27 -2.33 -3.54
C GLU A 16 -1.80 -2.78 -3.45
N LEU A 17 -0.94 -1.95 -2.85
CA LEU A 17 0.48 -2.27 -2.67
C LEU A 17 0.68 -3.57 -1.89
N ALA A 18 -0.02 -3.74 -0.76
CA ALA A 18 0.08 -4.95 0.05
C ALA A 18 -0.32 -6.19 -0.74
N LYS A 19 -1.47 -6.15 -1.43
CA LYS A 19 -1.96 -7.26 -2.26
C LYS A 19 -0.96 -7.61 -3.36
N THR A 20 -0.49 -6.63 -4.11
CA THR A 20 0.51 -6.85 -5.18
C THR A 20 1.81 -7.41 -4.63
N ALA A 21 2.27 -6.91 -3.48
CA ALA A 21 3.50 -7.38 -2.85
C ALA A 21 3.39 -8.84 -2.38
N ILE A 22 2.25 -9.24 -1.83
CA ILE A 22 1.96 -10.64 -1.43
C ILE A 22 2.10 -11.56 -2.63
N TYR A 23 1.33 -11.33 -3.71
CA TYR A 23 1.39 -12.18 -4.91
C TYR A 23 2.78 -12.23 -5.53
N ARG A 24 3.44 -11.07 -5.62
CA ARG A 24 4.80 -11.02 -6.15
C ARG A 24 5.76 -11.83 -5.29
N SER A 25 5.62 -11.79 -3.97
CA SER A 25 6.44 -12.59 -3.06
C SER A 25 6.21 -14.08 -3.27
N GLU A 26 4.97 -14.52 -3.46
CA GLU A 26 4.67 -15.94 -3.74
C GLU A 26 5.37 -16.45 -5.00
N ILE A 27 5.43 -15.64 -6.05
CA ILE A 27 6.09 -15.98 -7.31
C ILE A 27 7.62 -15.89 -7.20
N VAL A 28 8.15 -14.75 -6.75
CA VAL A 28 9.60 -14.48 -6.76
C VAL A 28 10.33 -15.32 -5.72
N ASN A 29 9.70 -15.57 -4.58
CA ASN A 29 10.28 -16.33 -3.47
C ASN A 29 9.71 -17.76 -3.38
N ALA A 30 9.23 -18.35 -4.49
CA ALA A 30 8.54 -19.65 -4.50
C ALA A 30 9.27 -20.77 -3.73
N GLY A 31 10.61 -20.77 -3.68
CA GLY A 31 11.43 -21.75 -2.96
C GLY A 31 11.75 -21.42 -1.49
N LYS A 32 11.30 -20.28 -0.96
CA LYS A 32 11.53 -19.87 0.43
C LYS A 32 10.39 -20.28 1.36
N ALA A 33 10.67 -20.35 2.66
CA ALA A 33 9.66 -20.61 3.66
C ALA A 33 8.65 -19.44 3.74
N GLY A 34 7.41 -19.74 4.14
CA GLY A 34 6.32 -18.75 4.19
C GLY A 34 6.66 -17.51 5.04
N PHE A 35 7.40 -17.69 6.14
CA PHE A 35 7.84 -16.56 6.97
C PHE A 35 8.82 -15.64 6.22
N GLU A 36 9.71 -16.17 5.39
CA GLU A 36 10.66 -15.38 4.61
C GLU A 36 9.94 -14.61 3.50
N LYS A 37 8.93 -15.23 2.88
CA LYS A 37 8.06 -14.56 1.90
C LYS A 37 7.31 -13.39 2.56
N PHE A 38 6.81 -13.61 3.78
CA PHE A 38 6.10 -12.61 4.56
C PHE A 38 7.03 -11.47 5.00
N GLU A 39 8.25 -11.77 5.48
CA GLU A 39 9.24 -10.76 5.83
C GLU A 39 9.60 -9.87 4.65
N ALA A 40 9.74 -10.44 3.45
CA ALA A 40 9.98 -9.66 2.23
C ALA A 40 8.84 -8.67 1.90
N VAL A 41 7.61 -8.95 2.33
CA VAL A 41 6.46 -8.06 2.13
C VAL A 41 6.36 -7.00 3.22
N VAL A 42 6.65 -7.31 4.48
CA VAL A 42 6.45 -6.36 5.60
C VAL A 42 7.67 -5.46 5.85
N ASN A 43 8.87 -5.89 5.45
CA ASN A 43 10.08 -5.10 5.64
C ASN A 43 10.00 -3.79 4.86
N ASN A 44 10.22 -2.66 5.56
CA ASN A 44 10.10 -1.30 5.00
C ASN A 44 8.75 -1.07 4.29
N PHE A 45 7.67 -1.71 4.74
CA PHE A 45 6.37 -1.63 4.09
C PHE A 45 5.88 -0.17 3.98
N TRP A 46 5.92 0.57 5.08
CA TRP A 46 5.43 1.95 5.11
C TRP A 46 6.29 2.92 4.28
N ASP A 47 7.59 2.71 4.21
CA ASP A 47 8.47 3.53 3.37
C ASP A 47 8.15 3.28 1.88
N ARG A 48 7.93 2.01 1.50
CA ARG A 48 7.46 1.66 0.14
C ARG A 48 6.06 2.18 -0.15
N ALA A 49 5.17 2.19 0.85
CA ALA A 49 3.82 2.74 0.71
C ALA A 49 3.85 4.24 0.43
N GLU A 50 4.70 4.98 1.14
CA GLU A 50 4.93 6.40 0.91
C GLU A 50 5.45 6.66 -0.50
N GLU A 51 6.53 5.98 -0.91
CA GLU A 51 7.06 6.10 -2.26
C GLU A 51 6.04 5.74 -3.36
N TYR A 52 5.26 4.68 -3.15
CA TYR A 52 4.27 4.22 -4.13
C TYR A 52 3.17 5.25 -4.37
N VAL A 53 2.65 5.84 -3.30
CA VAL A 53 1.57 6.82 -3.38
C VAL A 53 2.05 8.14 -3.98
N LEU A 54 3.30 8.56 -3.70
CA LEU A 54 3.90 9.76 -4.27
C LEU A 54 4.19 9.60 -5.76
N LYS A 55 4.78 8.48 -6.20
CA LYS A 55 5.06 8.21 -7.62
C LYS A 55 3.79 8.16 -8.47
N GLU A 56 2.69 7.63 -7.93
CA GLU A 56 1.38 7.61 -8.61
C GLU A 56 0.78 9.01 -8.83
N LYS A 57 1.24 10.02 -8.07
CA LYS A 57 0.87 11.43 -8.23
C LYS A 57 1.71 12.14 -9.29
N GLU A 58 3.00 11.85 -9.36
CA GLU A 58 3.92 12.42 -10.37
C GLU A 58 3.51 12.08 -11.81
N ILE A 59 2.67 11.05 -12.00
CA ILE A 59 2.00 10.77 -13.26
C ILE A 59 0.93 11.86 -13.48
N ASP A 60 1.30 12.92 -14.20
CA ASP A 60 0.47 14.08 -14.55
C ASP A 60 -0.95 13.66 -15.00
N ARG A 61 -1.92 13.81 -14.09
CA ARG A 61 -3.33 13.64 -14.39
C ARG A 61 -3.87 15.00 -14.78
N LYS A 62 -3.88 15.28 -16.09
CA LYS A 62 -4.35 16.52 -16.78
C LYS A 62 -5.65 17.19 -16.30
N TRP A 63 -6.41 16.55 -15.42
CA TRP A 63 -7.69 17.02 -14.88
C TRP A 63 -7.62 17.51 -13.43
N ILE A 64 -6.47 17.45 -12.75
CA ILE A 64 -6.29 17.95 -11.38
C ILE A 64 -5.62 19.34 -11.45
N PRO A 65 -6.28 20.43 -10.98
CA PRO A 65 -5.67 21.76 -10.96
C PRO A 65 -4.48 21.85 -10.00
N ASP A 66 -3.43 22.59 -10.38
CA ASP A 66 -2.15 22.73 -9.66
C ASP A 66 -2.27 23.10 -8.16
N VAL A 67 -3.28 23.88 -7.77
CA VAL A 67 -3.55 24.26 -6.37
C VAL A 67 -3.98 23.06 -5.50
N VAL A 68 -4.58 22.04 -6.11
CA VAL A 68 -4.96 20.78 -5.45
C VAL A 68 -3.78 19.82 -5.33
N GLU A 69 -2.75 20.01 -6.15
CA GLU A 69 -1.54 19.17 -6.17
C GLU A 69 -0.66 19.44 -4.95
N ASN A 70 -0.38 20.72 -4.66
CA ASN A 70 0.43 21.13 -3.50
C ASN A 70 -0.25 20.88 -2.14
N LEU A 71 -1.59 20.98 -2.06
CA LEU A 71 -2.34 20.55 -0.86
C LEU A 71 -2.41 19.02 -0.74
N GLY A 72 -2.14 18.29 -1.82
CA GLY A 72 -2.23 16.84 -1.89
C GLY A 72 -1.03 16.14 -1.25
N GLU A 73 0.19 16.61 -1.49
CA GLU A 73 1.41 15.95 -1.04
C GLU A 73 1.54 15.96 0.49
N GLU A 74 1.43 17.13 1.12
CA GLU A 74 1.44 17.24 2.59
C GLU A 74 0.31 16.42 3.23
N ALA A 75 -0.88 16.41 2.63
CA ALA A 75 -2.02 15.65 3.12
C ALA A 75 -1.81 14.12 2.97
N ILE A 76 -1.16 13.68 1.89
CA ILE A 76 -0.76 12.28 1.69
C ILE A 76 0.26 11.86 2.75
N HIS A 77 1.33 12.63 2.93
CA HIS A 77 2.34 12.36 3.96
C HIS A 77 1.70 12.26 5.34
N LYS A 78 0.78 13.19 5.66
CA LYS A 78 0.05 13.16 6.93
C LYS A 78 -0.82 11.91 7.06
N ALA A 79 -1.55 11.53 6.01
CA ALA A 79 -2.38 10.32 6.02
C ALA A 79 -1.53 9.05 6.22
N ILE A 80 -0.40 8.93 5.51
CA ILE A 80 0.51 7.77 5.64
C ILE A 80 1.15 7.73 7.02
N LYS A 81 1.55 8.87 7.58
CA LYS A 81 2.07 8.94 8.96
C LYS A 81 1.04 8.46 9.99
N VAL A 82 -0.23 8.85 9.83
CA VAL A 82 -1.31 8.34 10.68
C VAL A 82 -1.44 6.84 10.55
N LEU A 83 -1.53 6.31 9.32
CA LEU A 83 -1.64 4.86 9.10
C LEU A 83 -0.44 4.09 9.68
N ARG A 84 0.77 4.61 9.52
CA ARG A 84 2.01 4.00 10.06
C ARG A 84 2.02 3.91 11.58
N VAL A 85 1.40 4.86 12.28
CA VAL A 85 1.30 4.86 13.74
C VAL A 85 0.19 3.92 14.22
N GLU A 86 -0.96 3.94 13.53
CA GLU A 86 -2.16 3.21 13.95
C GLU A 86 -2.17 1.74 13.53
N LEU A 87 -1.42 1.37 12.48
CA LEU A 87 -1.46 0.04 11.87
C LEU A 87 -0.11 -0.66 11.93
N ASP A 88 -0.12 -1.86 12.52
CA ASP A 88 0.98 -2.80 12.43
C ASP A 88 1.04 -3.37 11.01
N PRO A 89 2.16 -3.20 10.27
CA PRO A 89 2.29 -3.67 8.90
C PRO A 89 2.21 -5.19 8.79
N LYS A 90 2.69 -5.95 9.78
CA LYS A 90 2.58 -7.42 9.81
C LYS A 90 1.12 -7.83 9.92
N LYS A 91 0.39 -7.24 10.87
CA LYS A 91 -1.03 -7.54 11.05
C LYS A 91 -1.84 -7.21 9.79
N LEU A 92 -1.62 -6.01 9.23
CA LEU A 92 -2.30 -5.56 8.02
C LEU A 92 -2.05 -6.53 6.84
N VAL A 93 -0.79 -6.86 6.57
CA VAL A 93 -0.43 -7.77 5.47
C VAL A 93 -0.98 -9.18 5.71
N GLN A 94 -0.95 -9.67 6.95
CA GLN A 94 -1.50 -10.98 7.28
C GLN A 94 -3.02 -11.04 7.11
N ASP A 95 -3.73 -9.98 7.50
CA ASP A 95 -5.18 -9.88 7.33
C ASP A 95 -5.55 -9.86 5.83
N ILE A 96 -4.81 -9.08 5.02
CA ILE A 96 -4.98 -9.07 3.55
C ILE A 96 -4.67 -10.44 2.96
N PHE A 97 -3.57 -11.09 3.38
CA PHE A 97 -3.25 -12.45 2.92
C PHE A 97 -4.38 -13.44 3.23
N ASN A 98 -4.96 -13.39 4.43
CA ASN A 98 -6.04 -14.28 4.82
C ASN A 98 -7.30 -14.06 3.98
N ILE A 99 -7.63 -12.80 3.66
CA ILE A 99 -8.73 -12.44 2.76
C ILE A 99 -8.45 -13.02 1.37
N GLU A 100 -7.28 -12.73 0.79
CA GLU A 100 -6.93 -13.21 -0.55
C GLU A 100 -6.86 -14.73 -0.63
N LYS A 101 -6.40 -15.42 0.41
CA LYS A 101 -6.37 -16.88 0.44
C LYS A 101 -7.77 -17.48 0.47
N LYS A 102 -8.71 -16.81 1.14
CA LYS A 102 -10.11 -17.23 1.19
C LYS A 102 -10.83 -16.99 -0.14
N GLU A 103 -10.58 -15.84 -0.76
CA GLU A 103 -11.26 -15.44 -2.00
C GLU A 103 -10.64 -16.08 -3.24
N ASN A 104 -9.31 -16.20 -3.26
CA ASN A 104 -8.51 -16.63 -4.41
C ASN A 104 -7.46 -17.70 -4.03
N PRO A 105 -7.87 -18.87 -3.50
CA PRO A 105 -6.94 -19.89 -2.98
C PRO A 105 -5.98 -20.47 -4.03
N ALA A 106 -6.27 -20.35 -5.32
CA ALA A 106 -5.37 -20.81 -6.38
C ALA A 106 -4.25 -19.81 -6.71
N ALA A 107 -4.37 -18.56 -6.22
CA ALA A 107 -3.42 -17.50 -6.47
C ALA A 107 -2.37 -17.34 -5.35
N LEU A 108 -2.54 -18.04 -4.22
CA LEU A 108 -1.67 -18.01 -3.03
C LEU A 108 -1.38 -19.40 -2.45
#